data_AF-X1G8N9-F1
#
_entry.id   AF-X1G8N9-F1
#
_cell.length_a   1.000
_cell.length_b   1.000
_cell.length_c   1.000
_cell.angle_alpha   90.00
_cell.angle_beta   90.00
_cell.angle_gamma   90.00
#
_symmetry.space_group_name_H-M   'P 1'
#
loop_
_entity.id
_entity.type
_entity.pdbx_description
1 polymer ?
#
loop_
_entity_poly.entity_id
_entity_poly.type
_entity_poly.pdbx_seq_one_letter_code
_entity_poly.pdbx_strand_id
1 'polypeptide(L)'
;TALNIFMYGTYSSYILEVVLPGFRFGWSIVGLILVVTGGYMVFYGVGRQLRKEETKFTIGNLEEIKRIMQTSTKVNLDRMQDVLAMERKNFNKEIFKWAEIFNFTIDGDYLIVNKETVSNFINYLDAKLRR
;
A
#
# COMPACT_ATOMS: atom_id res chain seq x y z
N THR A 1 50.10 -44.12 -3.73
CA THR A 1 48.85 -43.33 -3.66
C THR A 1 48.27 -43.21 -2.24
N ALA A 2 48.98 -43.63 -1.18
CA ALA A 2 48.52 -43.48 0.22
C ALA A 2 49.23 -42.34 0.99
N LEU A 3 50.39 -41.86 0.53
CA LEU A 3 51.19 -40.85 1.24
C LEU A 3 50.63 -39.42 1.12
N ASN A 4 49.92 -39.09 0.03
CA ASN A 4 49.30 -37.78 -0.16
C ASN A 4 48.06 -37.56 0.72
N ILE A 5 47.41 -38.61 1.18
CA ILE A 5 46.18 -38.50 1.99
C ILE A 5 46.54 -38.26 3.46
N PHE A 6 47.69 -38.78 3.93
CA PHE A 6 48.11 -38.62 5.32
C PHE A 6 48.69 -37.22 5.62
N MET A 7 49.34 -36.56 4.64
CA MET A 7 49.82 -35.19 4.83
C MET A 7 48.68 -34.16 4.94
N TYR A 8 47.55 -34.34 4.25
CA TYR A 8 46.42 -33.40 4.38
C TYR A 8 45.70 -33.49 5.74
N GLY A 9 45.80 -34.63 6.45
CA GLY A 9 45.20 -34.82 7.77
C GLY A 9 45.89 -34.04 8.89
N THR A 10 47.20 -33.85 8.80
CA THR A 10 47.97 -33.12 9.83
C THR A 10 47.94 -31.61 9.62
N TYR A 11 47.88 -31.11 8.37
CA TYR A 11 47.69 -29.68 8.09
C TYR A 11 46.30 -29.17 8.51
N SER A 12 45.25 -29.98 8.37
CA SER A 12 43.89 -29.57 8.75
C SER A 12 43.72 -29.45 10.26
N SER A 13 44.47 -30.24 11.03
CA SER A 13 44.42 -30.23 12.50
C SER A 13 45.15 -29.02 13.10
N TYR A 14 46.28 -28.60 12.50
CA TYR A 14 47.08 -27.46 12.97
C TYR A 14 46.43 -26.10 12.66
N ILE A 15 45.66 -26.00 11.57
CA ILE A 15 44.93 -24.78 11.20
C ILE A 15 43.66 -24.61 12.07
N LEU A 16 43.09 -25.69 12.61
CA LEU A 16 41.88 -25.62 13.44
C LEU A 16 42.14 -25.19 14.90
N GLU A 17 43.35 -25.45 15.41
CA GLU A 17 43.72 -25.17 16.80
C GLU A 17 44.37 -23.77 16.99
N VAL A 18 45.01 -23.25 15.94
CA VAL A 18 45.65 -21.91 15.92
C VAL A 18 44.71 -20.82 15.41
N VAL A 19 43.68 -21.14 14.62
CA VAL A 19 42.70 -20.18 14.09
C VAL A 19 41.57 -19.97 15.13
N LEU A 20 41.97 -19.24 16.18
CA LEU A 20 41.24 -18.13 16.81
C LEU A 20 40.04 -18.48 17.73
N PRO A 21 40.25 -18.42 19.07
CA PRO A 21 39.23 -17.95 20.02
C PRO A 21 38.55 -16.61 19.63
N GLY A 22 39.12 -15.84 18.69
CA GLY A 22 38.51 -14.66 18.05
C GLY A 22 37.46 -14.96 16.96
N PHE A 23 37.38 -16.19 16.42
CA PHE A 23 36.44 -16.53 15.35
C PHE A 23 34.99 -16.62 15.85
N ARG A 24 34.78 -17.02 17.10
CA ARG A 24 33.43 -17.06 17.72
C ARG A 24 32.79 -15.67 17.85
N PHE A 25 33.60 -14.62 18.00
CA PHE A 25 33.12 -13.23 18.03
C PHE A 25 32.79 -12.68 16.64
N GLY A 26 33.56 -13.05 15.61
CA GLY A 26 33.30 -12.62 14.23
C GLY A 26 31.94 -13.10 13.70
N TRP A 27 31.56 -14.35 13.97
CA TRP A 27 30.27 -14.90 13.54
C TRP A 27 29.07 -14.26 14.26
N SER A 28 29.24 -13.80 15.50
CA SER A 28 28.18 -13.09 16.24
C SER A 28 27.88 -11.72 15.63
N ILE A 29 28.89 -11.00 15.14
CA ILE A 29 28.71 -9.70 14.47
C ILE A 29 28.02 -9.88 13.11
N VAL A 30 28.42 -10.91 12.36
CA VAL A 30 27.79 -11.26 11.07
C VAL A 30 26.31 -11.61 11.26
N GLY A 31 25.97 -12.35 12.32
CA GLY A 31 24.57 -12.63 12.66
C GLY A 31 23.76 -11.37 12.96
N LEU A 32 24.34 -10.41 13.68
CA LEU A 32 23.67 -9.15 14.05
C LEU A 32 23.42 -8.28 12.81
N ILE A 33 24.37 -8.22 11.88
CA ILE A 33 24.21 -7.50 10.59
C ILE A 33 23.08 -8.14 9.76
N LEU A 34 23.04 -9.48 9.66
CA LEU A 34 21.98 -10.18 8.92
C LEU A 34 20.58 -9.95 9.52
N VAL A 35 20.46 -9.90 10.85
CA VAL A 35 19.18 -9.60 11.52
C VAL A 35 18.71 -8.18 11.22
N VAL A 36 19.61 -7.20 11.22
CA VAL A 36 19.27 -5.80 10.90
C VAL A 36 18.88 -5.65 9.43
N THR A 37 19.64 -6.24 8.50
CA THR A 37 19.32 -6.18 7.06
C THR A 37 18.04 -6.95 6.73
N GLY A 38 17.84 -8.13 7.33
CA GLY A 38 16.63 -8.93 7.17
C GLY A 38 15.38 -8.22 7.74
N GLY A 39 15.49 -7.66 8.94
CA GLY A 39 14.43 -6.84 9.55
C GLY A 39 14.09 -5.61 8.72
N TYR A 40 15.10 -4.93 8.16
CA TYR A 40 14.92 -3.79 7.26
C TYR A 40 14.20 -4.18 5.97
N MET A 41 14.54 -5.31 5.35
CA MET A 41 13.86 -5.81 4.14
C MET A 41 12.41 -6.24 4.41
N VAL A 42 12.11 -6.84 5.57
CA VAL A 42 10.73 -7.20 5.95
C VAL A 42 9.89 -5.93 6.19
N PHE A 43 10.43 -4.94 6.89
CA PHE A 43 9.72 -3.67 7.15
C PHE A 43 9.47 -2.86 5.86
N TYR A 44 10.45 -2.77 4.97
CA TYR A 44 10.30 -2.08 3.68
C TYR A 44 9.53 -2.89 2.63
N GLY A 45 9.63 -4.22 2.66
CA GLY A 45 8.93 -5.12 1.73
C GLY A 45 7.43 -5.21 2.00
N VAL A 46 7.03 -5.21 3.28
CA VAL A 46 5.62 -5.26 3.69
C VAL A 46 4.94 -3.89 3.55
N GLY A 47 5.67 -2.78 3.75
CA GLY A 47 5.12 -1.42 3.58
C GLY A 47 4.63 -1.08 2.17
N ARG A 48 5.15 -1.76 1.12
CA ARG A 48 4.67 -1.58 -0.26
C ARG A 48 3.46 -2.45 -0.64
N GLN A 49 3.12 -3.48 0.13
CA GLN A 49 1.92 -4.28 -0.13
C GLN A 49 0.63 -3.57 0.30
N LEU A 50 0.71 -2.54 1.15
CA LEU A 50 -0.40 -1.63 1.44
C LEU A 50 -0.47 -0.42 0.49
N ARG A 51 0.44 -0.34 -0.50
CA ARG A 51 0.48 0.74 -1.50
C ARG A 51 0.22 0.18 -2.90
N LYS A 52 -0.80 -0.67 -3.05
CA LYS A 52 -1.25 -1.14 -4.37
C LYS A 52 -2.63 -1.80 -4.38
N GLU A 53 -3.54 -1.32 -3.54
CA GLU A 53 -4.91 -1.20 -4.04
C GLU A 53 -4.97 0.20 -4.67
N GLU A 54 -4.39 0.31 -5.87
CA GLU A 54 -4.87 1.33 -6.79
C GLU A 54 -6.32 0.92 -7.06
N THR A 55 -7.22 1.50 -6.28
CA THR A 55 -8.63 1.63 -6.65
C THR A 55 -8.63 2.14 -8.08
N LYS A 56 -8.81 1.23 -9.04
CA LYS A 56 -8.91 1.61 -10.44
C LYS A 56 -10.31 2.20 -10.57
N PHE A 57 -10.43 3.50 -10.32
CA PHE A 57 -11.63 4.24 -10.69
C PHE A 57 -11.83 3.96 -12.19
N THR A 58 -12.98 3.39 -12.57
CA THR A 58 -13.26 3.03 -13.97
C THR A 58 -14.31 3.96 -14.56
N ILE A 59 -14.35 4.06 -15.88
CA ILE A 59 -15.41 4.81 -16.60
C ILE A 59 -16.80 4.25 -16.25
N GLY A 60 -16.92 2.94 -16.01
CA GLY A 60 -18.19 2.31 -15.60
C GLY A 60 -18.69 2.81 -14.25
N ASN A 61 -17.78 2.97 -13.29
CA ASN A 61 -18.10 3.49 -11.95
C ASN A 61 -18.58 4.95 -12.00
N LEU A 62 -17.97 5.76 -12.86
CA LEU A 62 -18.38 7.15 -13.08
C LEU A 62 -19.80 7.23 -13.67
N GLU A 63 -20.13 6.37 -14.62
CA GLU A 63 -21.44 6.35 -15.26
C GLU A 63 -22.55 5.93 -14.28
N GLU A 64 -22.24 5.00 -13.37
CA GLU A 64 -23.16 4.60 -12.30
C GLU A 64 -23.38 5.75 -11.29
N ILE A 65 -22.32 6.41 -10.82
CA ILE A 65 -22.42 7.59 -9.94
C ILE A 65 -23.24 8.70 -10.60
N LYS A 66 -23.01 8.96 -11.90
CA LYS A 66 -23.78 9.92 -12.69
C LYS A 66 -25.27 9.57 -12.69
N ARG A 67 -25.62 8.32 -12.94
CA ARG A 67 -27.02 7.88 -12.91
C ARG A 67 -27.63 8.08 -11.52
N ILE A 68 -26.94 7.67 -10.45
CA ILE A 68 -27.44 7.80 -9.08
C ILE A 68 -27.70 9.27 -8.72
N MET A 69 -26.77 10.16 -9.01
CA MET A 69 -26.90 11.59 -8.66
C MET A 69 -27.87 12.36 -9.55
N GLN A 70 -28.06 11.95 -10.81
CA GLN A 70 -29.05 12.58 -11.70
C GLN A 70 -30.48 12.17 -11.33
N THR A 71 -30.67 10.92 -10.90
CA THR A 71 -31.99 10.38 -10.54
C THR A 71 -32.39 10.75 -9.11
N SER A 72 -31.42 10.85 -8.20
CA SER A 72 -31.67 10.97 -6.77
C SER A 72 -31.03 12.24 -6.20
N THR A 73 -31.83 13.05 -5.51
CA THR A 73 -31.34 14.24 -4.78
C THR A 73 -30.68 13.86 -3.45
N LYS A 74 -30.90 12.63 -2.99
CA LYS A 74 -30.30 12.06 -1.77
C LYS A 74 -29.52 10.81 -2.16
N VAL A 75 -28.23 10.78 -1.86
CA VAL A 75 -27.30 9.71 -2.24
C VAL A 75 -26.72 9.13 -0.97
N ASN A 76 -26.72 7.80 -0.84
CA ASN A 76 -26.08 7.15 0.30
C ASN A 76 -24.55 7.21 0.14
N LEU A 77 -23.85 7.67 1.18
CA LEU A 77 -22.40 7.87 1.16
C LEU A 77 -21.63 6.56 1.05
N ASP A 78 -22.10 5.49 1.70
CA ASP A 78 -21.49 4.16 1.64
C ASP A 78 -21.59 3.60 0.22
N ARG A 79 -22.78 3.67 -0.38
CA ARG A 79 -23.00 3.27 -1.78
C ARG A 79 -22.13 4.08 -2.75
N MET A 80 -21.99 5.38 -2.49
CA MET A 80 -21.14 6.25 -3.30
C MET A 80 -19.67 5.85 -3.17
N GLN A 81 -19.20 5.58 -1.95
CA GLN A 81 -17.85 5.10 -1.67
C GLN A 81 -17.58 3.77 -2.39
N ASP A 82 -18.51 2.82 -2.32
CA ASP A 82 -18.42 1.50 -2.94
C ASP A 82 -18.32 1.60 -4.47
N VAL A 83 -19.18 2.39 -5.10
CA VAL A 83 -19.15 2.57 -6.56
C VAL A 83 -17.86 3.29 -6.97
N LEU A 84 -17.39 4.28 -6.20
CA LEU A 84 -16.09 4.91 -6.45
C LEU A 84 -14.91 3.97 -6.13
N ALA A 85 -15.17 2.83 -5.49
CA ALA A 85 -14.23 1.83 -4.98
C ALA A 85 -13.11 2.44 -4.09
N MET A 86 -13.35 3.63 -3.54
CA MET A 86 -12.33 4.44 -2.89
C MET A 86 -12.13 4.02 -1.43
N GLU A 87 -10.88 4.04 -0.95
CA GLU A 87 -10.61 3.80 0.47
C GLU A 87 -11.41 4.77 1.35
N ARG A 88 -12.11 4.25 2.36
CA ARG A 88 -12.97 5.01 3.27
C ARG A 88 -12.32 6.26 3.85
N LYS A 89 -11.03 6.18 4.21
CA LYS A 89 -10.27 7.34 4.73
C LYS A 89 -10.08 8.43 3.69
N ASN A 90 -9.86 8.05 2.43
CA ASN A 90 -9.68 9.01 1.33
C ASN A 90 -11.03 9.59 0.91
N PHE A 91 -12.07 8.74 0.80
CA PHE A 91 -13.43 9.17 0.49
C PHE A 91 -13.94 10.18 1.52
N ASN A 92 -13.82 9.89 2.82
CA ASN A 92 -14.26 10.81 3.87
C ASN A 92 -13.53 12.17 3.81
N LYS A 93 -12.28 12.22 3.37
CA LYS A 93 -11.58 13.51 3.20
C LYS A 93 -12.06 14.26 1.97
N GLU A 94 -12.28 13.55 0.88
CA GLU A 94 -12.68 14.16 -0.40
C GLU A 94 -14.14 14.60 -0.38
N ILE A 95 -15.04 13.86 0.29
CA ILE A 95 -16.47 14.18 0.34
C ILE A 95 -16.74 15.52 1.03
N PHE A 96 -16.01 15.87 2.08
CA PHE A 96 -16.13 17.19 2.72
C PHE A 96 -15.73 18.31 1.77
N LYS A 97 -14.65 18.13 1.00
CA LYS A 97 -14.22 19.10 -0.01
C LYS A 97 -15.25 19.22 -1.12
N TRP A 98 -15.79 18.10 -1.60
CA TRP A 98 -16.82 18.09 -2.63
C TRP A 98 -18.10 18.75 -2.13
N ALA A 99 -18.48 18.53 -0.87
CA ALA A 99 -19.61 19.21 -0.26
C ALA A 99 -19.44 20.72 -0.24
N GLU A 100 -18.26 21.23 0.10
CA GLU A 100 -17.95 22.66 0.07
C GLU A 100 -17.93 23.22 -1.37
N ILE A 101 -17.23 22.55 -2.29
CA ILE A 101 -17.04 23.04 -3.68
C ILE A 101 -18.35 23.00 -4.49
N PHE A 102 -19.14 21.93 -4.33
CA PHE A 102 -20.34 21.69 -5.11
C PHE A 102 -21.62 22.01 -4.32
N ASN A 103 -21.50 22.62 -3.14
CA ASN A 103 -22.62 22.98 -2.27
C ASN A 103 -23.54 21.78 -1.96
N PHE A 104 -22.95 20.62 -1.66
CA PHE A 104 -23.70 19.45 -1.18
C PHE A 104 -23.85 19.51 0.33
N THR A 105 -24.95 18.95 0.85
CA THR A 105 -25.20 18.88 2.29
C THR A 105 -25.04 17.44 2.76
N ILE A 106 -24.26 17.22 3.83
CA ILE A 106 -24.12 15.89 4.44
C ILE A 106 -25.17 15.79 5.56
N ASP A 107 -26.08 14.84 5.42
CA ASP A 107 -27.16 14.51 6.36
C ASP A 107 -26.97 13.06 6.84
N GLY A 108 -26.17 12.90 7.92
CA GLY A 108 -25.81 11.60 8.48
C GLY A 108 -25.12 10.70 7.44
N ASP A 109 -25.78 9.60 7.09
CA ASP A 109 -25.28 8.62 6.11
C ASP A 109 -25.57 8.99 4.65
N TYR A 110 -26.15 10.18 4.42
CA TYR A 110 -26.58 10.61 3.10
C TYR A 110 -25.96 11.95 2.69
N LEU A 111 -25.73 12.08 1.40
CA LEU A 111 -25.36 13.32 0.72
C LEU A 111 -26.59 13.86 -0.02
N ILE A 112 -27.04 15.04 0.37
CA ILE A 112 -28.03 15.82 -0.38
C ILE A 112 -27.28 16.59 -1.46
N VAL A 113 -27.50 16.19 -2.71
CA VAL A 113 -26.85 16.77 -3.88
C VAL A 113 -27.71 17.88 -4.48
N ASN A 114 -27.09 19.00 -4.84
CA ASN A 114 -27.76 20.05 -5.59
C ASN A 114 -27.72 19.71 -7.08
N LYS A 115 -28.90 19.56 -7.71
CA LYS A 115 -29.02 19.17 -9.13
C LYS A 115 -28.29 20.13 -10.09
N GLU A 116 -28.14 21.39 -9.72
CA GLU A 116 -27.45 22.39 -10.54
C GLU A 116 -25.93 22.14 -10.59
N THR A 117 -25.35 21.64 -9.49
CA THR A 117 -23.92 21.44 -9.34
C THR A 117 -23.47 19.99 -9.60
N VAL A 118 -24.42 19.03 -9.66
CA VAL A 118 -24.14 17.62 -9.99
C VAL A 118 -23.37 17.47 -11.31
N SER A 119 -23.74 18.22 -12.34
CA SER A 119 -23.02 18.18 -13.63
C SER A 119 -21.57 18.62 -13.50
N ASN A 120 -21.29 19.65 -12.69
CA ASN A 120 -19.93 20.13 -12.44
C ASN A 120 -19.12 19.09 -11.66
N PHE A 121 -19.74 18.41 -10.69
CA PHE A 121 -19.09 17.34 -9.94
C PHE A 121 -18.75 16.13 -10.82
N ILE A 122 -19.65 15.72 -11.71
CA ILE A 122 -19.37 14.63 -12.68
C ILE A 122 -18.23 14.99 -13.61
N ASN A 123 -18.22 16.21 -14.15
CA ASN A 123 -17.13 16.68 -15.00
C ASN A 123 -15.78 16.72 -14.25
N TYR A 124 -15.80 17.11 -12.97
CA TYR A 124 -14.62 17.06 -12.10
C TYR A 124 -14.10 15.63 -11.92
N LEU A 125 -14.99 14.65 -11.67
CA LEU A 125 -14.60 13.26 -11.53
C LEU A 125 -14.05 12.66 -12.85
N ASP A 126 -14.67 12.97 -14.00
CA ASP A 126 -14.17 12.56 -15.33
C ASP A 126 -12.76 13.13 -15.61
N ALA A 127 -12.55 14.40 -15.29
CA ALA A 127 -11.25 15.05 -15.46
C ALA A 127 -10.17 14.45 -14.55
N LYS A 128 -10.54 14.00 -13.34
CA LYS A 128 -9.64 13.33 -12.40
C LYS A 128 -9.29 11.90 -12.84
N LEU A 129 -10.20 11.22 -13.55
CA LEU A 129 -9.98 9.89 -14.12
C LEU A 129 -9.04 9.89 -15.33
N ARG A 130 -9.09 10.96 -16.14
CA ARG A 130 -8.29 11.09 -17.37
C ARG A 130 -6.87 11.63 -17.15
N ARG A 131 -6.54 12.06 -15.94
CA ARG A 131 -5.18 12.48 -15.55
C ARG A 131 -4.39 11.32 -14.98
#